data_AF-A0A371Q9J6-F1
#
_entry.id   AF-A0A371Q9J6-F1
#
_cell.length_a   1.000
_cell.length_b   1.000
_cell.length_c   1.000
_cell.angle_alpha   90.00
_cell.angle_beta   90.00
_cell.angle_gamma   90.00
#
_symmetry.space_group_name_H-M   'P 1'
#
loop_
_entity.id
_entity.type
_entity.pdbx_description
1 polymer ?
#
loop_
_entity_poly.entity_id
_entity_poly.type
_entity_poly.pdbx_seq_one_letter_code
_entity_poly.pdbx_strand_id
1 'polypeptide(L)'
;MATALAPIALPEWAWQRTEVREALRERDIGAVFRRVQQYGGASQARIATAVAMTQARVNEVINGRREITRLDVYERIADGLNMPDDARHLLGLAPARDTRSGERAFDLATFPEVVQVYATQAAASQDIQQLAASARQLDVLAVRGLGLVGLKDSLLRSSLTRREGQQTLQLRVLLLDPGSPALAVRAAEIGESAESLASGVKLAEARLRELSSVCDLQVYRYEMRPTWRIIRLDDTLFVSSFDVGWEGHESATYKVMETPNGPLYRGFQRMFTSMVETGNRTV
;
A
#
# COMPACT_ATOMS: atom_id res chain seq x y z
N MET A 1 7.97 42.37 -5.27
CA MET A 1 7.56 41.80 -3.96
C MET A 1 7.13 40.36 -4.20
N ALA A 2 7.94 39.39 -3.77
CA ALA A 2 7.60 37.96 -3.73
C ALA A 2 8.69 37.22 -2.92
N THR A 3 8.61 37.28 -1.59
CA THR A 3 9.51 36.52 -0.68
C THR A 3 8.73 35.71 0.36
N ALA A 4 7.42 35.54 0.14
CA ALA A 4 6.50 34.96 1.13
C ALA A 4 6.41 33.42 1.09
N LEU A 5 7.09 32.74 0.16
CA LEU A 5 6.85 31.32 -0.12
C LEU A 5 8.02 30.38 0.27
N ALA A 6 9.16 30.90 0.70
CA ALA A 6 10.27 30.04 1.13
C ALA A 6 10.13 29.70 2.63
N PRO A 7 10.13 28.41 3.02
CA PRO A 7 10.12 28.02 4.43
C PRO A 7 11.30 28.67 5.17
N ILE A 8 11.09 29.04 6.43
CA ILE A 8 12.19 29.46 7.29
C ILE A 8 12.96 28.19 7.63
N ALA A 9 14.14 28.04 7.03
CA ALA A 9 15.04 26.94 7.31
C ALA A 9 16.36 27.52 7.81
N LEU A 10 16.67 27.28 9.07
CA LEU A 10 18.01 27.51 9.58
C LEU A 10 18.93 26.43 9.01
N PRO A 11 20.16 26.78 8.59
CA PRO A 11 21.15 25.77 8.26
C PRO A 11 21.40 24.83 9.46
N GLU A 12 21.70 23.56 9.18
CA GLU A 12 21.91 22.55 10.23
C GLU A 12 22.95 22.99 11.28
N TRP A 13 24.06 23.58 10.84
CA TRP A 13 25.10 24.07 11.75
C TRP A 13 24.60 25.12 12.74
N ALA A 14 23.54 25.87 12.42
CA ALA A 14 22.98 26.89 13.30
C ALA A 14 22.20 26.26 14.46
N TRP A 15 21.51 25.13 14.24
CA TRP A 15 20.84 24.37 15.31
C TRP A 15 21.84 23.74 16.29
N GLN A 16 23.04 23.43 15.81
CA GLN A 16 24.10 22.83 16.63
C GLN A 16 24.89 23.84 17.49
N ARG A 17 24.65 25.15 17.34
CA ARG A 17 25.30 26.20 18.14
C ARG A 17 24.89 26.10 19.61
N THR A 18 25.86 26.21 20.51
CA THR A 18 25.66 26.09 21.97
C THR A 18 24.53 27.00 22.47
N GLU A 19 24.52 28.26 22.04
CA GLU A 19 23.53 29.25 22.44
C GLU A 19 22.11 28.94 21.93
N VAL A 20 21.96 28.18 20.83
CA VAL A 20 20.66 27.72 20.33
C VAL A 20 20.20 26.50 21.12
N ARG A 21 21.12 25.56 21.41
CA ARG A 21 20.82 24.37 22.22
C ARG A 21 20.44 24.73 23.65
N GLU A 22 21.07 25.73 24.26
CA GLU A 22 20.72 26.26 25.58
C GLU A 22 19.32 26.87 25.59
N ALA A 23 19.03 27.77 24.63
CA ALA A 23 17.70 28.38 24.50
C ALA A 23 16.58 27.33 24.33
N LEU A 24 16.83 26.25 23.58
CA LEU A 24 15.86 25.15 23.42
C LEU A 24 15.63 24.40 24.74
N ARG A 25 16.69 24.08 25.50
CA ARG A 25 16.58 23.40 26.80
C ARG A 25 15.82 24.23 27.84
N GLU A 26 16.08 25.53 27.85
CA GLU A 26 15.43 26.49 28.75
C GLU A 26 14.03 26.90 28.26
N ARG A 27 13.64 26.45 27.06
CA ARG A 27 12.40 26.84 26.37
C ARG A 27 12.28 28.36 26.15
N ASP A 28 13.39 29.08 26.06
CA ASP A 28 13.43 30.51 25.72
C ASP A 28 13.18 30.71 24.22
N ILE A 29 11.90 30.74 23.85
CA ILE A 29 11.47 31.00 22.46
C ILE A 29 11.87 32.41 21.99
N GLY A 30 12.00 33.37 22.90
CA GLY A 30 12.50 34.70 22.57
C GLY A 30 13.93 34.64 22.04
N ALA A 31 14.80 33.88 22.71
CA ALA A 31 16.15 33.61 22.25
C ALA A 31 16.17 32.82 20.94
N VAL A 32 15.34 31.78 20.80
CA VAL A 32 15.24 31.01 19.56
C VAL A 32 14.86 31.92 18.38
N PHE A 33 13.86 32.79 18.52
CA PHE A 33 13.49 33.74 17.47
C PHE A 33 14.62 34.70 17.13
N ARG A 34 15.35 35.24 18.11
CA ARG A 34 16.53 36.09 17.84
C ARG A 34 17.58 35.36 17.00
N ARG A 35 17.84 34.08 17.28
CA ARG A 35 18.78 33.25 16.50
C ARG A 35 18.25 32.91 15.11
N VAL A 36 16.95 32.70 14.97
CA VAL A 36 16.29 32.53 13.66
C VAL A 36 16.44 33.79 12.80
N GLN A 37 16.30 34.98 13.39
CA GLN A 37 16.56 36.24 12.67
C GLN A 37 18.02 36.38 12.28
N GLN A 38 18.94 36.07 13.20
CA GLN A 38 20.37 36.22 13.01
C GLN A 38 20.94 35.26 11.95
N TYR A 39 20.59 33.97 12.02
CA TYR A 39 21.18 32.92 11.18
C TYR A 39 20.31 32.56 9.97
N GLY A 40 19.00 32.80 10.03
CA GLY A 40 18.07 32.53 8.94
C GLY A 40 17.65 33.77 8.13
N GLY A 41 18.06 34.97 8.55
CA GLY A 41 17.71 36.23 7.88
C GLY A 41 16.21 36.54 7.86
N ALA A 42 15.41 35.89 8.72
CA ALA A 42 13.96 36.06 8.74
C ALA A 42 13.57 37.33 9.52
N SER A 43 12.64 38.12 8.97
CA SER A 43 12.02 39.24 9.71
C SER A 43 11.01 38.74 10.74
N GLN A 44 10.66 39.55 11.74
CA GLN A 44 9.60 39.21 12.70
C GLN A 44 8.26 38.92 12.01
N ALA A 45 7.93 39.66 10.94
CA ALA A 45 6.76 39.41 10.12
C ALA A 45 6.79 38.01 9.47
N ARG A 46 7.95 37.62 8.93
CA ARG A 46 8.13 36.29 8.32
C ARG A 46 8.03 35.17 9.36
N ILE A 47 8.67 35.35 10.53
CA ILE A 47 8.55 34.41 11.66
C ILE A 47 7.09 34.27 12.07
N ALA A 48 6.38 35.39 12.25
CA ALA A 48 4.97 35.42 12.63
C ALA A 48 4.09 34.62 11.67
N THR A 49 4.27 34.79 10.36
CA THR A 49 3.59 33.98 9.35
C THR A 49 3.91 32.49 9.51
N ALA A 50 5.18 32.13 9.66
CA ALA A 50 5.61 30.74 9.72
C ALA A 50 5.09 29.98 10.95
N VAL A 51 5.04 30.64 12.11
CA VAL A 51 4.57 30.02 13.38
C VAL A 51 3.09 30.32 13.69
N ALA A 52 2.36 30.87 12.71
CA ALA A 52 0.96 31.30 12.83
C ALA A 52 0.67 32.17 14.08
N MET A 53 1.49 33.20 14.27
CA MET A 53 1.33 34.24 15.30
C MET A 53 1.17 35.60 14.63
N THR A 54 0.69 36.61 15.37
CA THR A 54 0.76 37.99 14.91
C THR A 54 2.18 38.53 15.08
N GLN A 55 2.61 39.46 14.24
CA GLN A 55 3.93 40.09 14.36
C GLN A 55 4.11 40.78 15.73
N ALA A 56 3.06 41.43 16.24
CA ALA A 56 3.06 42.03 17.57
C ALA A 56 3.36 40.98 18.66
N ARG A 57 2.77 39.79 18.56
CA ARG A 57 3.01 38.70 19.53
C ARG A 57 4.42 38.11 19.43
N VAL A 58 4.97 38.00 18.22
CA VAL A 58 6.38 37.62 18.04
C VAL A 58 7.32 38.66 18.67
N ASN A 59 7.00 39.95 18.51
CA ASN A 59 7.75 41.03 19.12
C ASN A 59 7.72 40.99 20.65
N GLU A 60 6.55 40.74 21.26
CA GLU A 60 6.41 40.58 22.71
C GLU A 60 7.24 39.41 23.26
N VAL A 61 7.27 38.28 22.55
CA VAL A 61 8.07 37.10 22.92
C VAL A 61 9.56 37.40 22.81
N ILE A 62 10.01 38.03 21.72
CA ILE A 62 11.42 38.44 21.55
C ILE A 62 11.86 39.42 22.65
N ASN A 63 10.97 40.28 23.11
CA ASN A 63 11.26 41.28 24.15
C ASN A 63 11.00 40.77 25.58
N GLY A 64 10.70 39.49 25.76
CA GLY A 64 10.45 38.90 27.09
C GLY A 64 9.18 39.40 27.78
N ARG A 65 8.26 40.04 27.06
CA ARG A 65 6.97 40.52 27.60
C ARG A 65 5.89 39.43 27.59
N ARG A 66 6.16 38.32 26.91
CA ARG A 66 5.23 37.20 26.74
C ARG A 66 5.99 35.88 26.73
N GLU A 67 5.65 34.99 27.65
CA GLU A 67 6.14 33.61 27.65
C GLU A 67 5.20 32.68 26.90
N ILE A 68 5.76 31.61 26.33
CA ILE A 68 5.02 30.51 25.74
C ILE A 68 4.89 29.41 26.78
N THR A 69 3.68 29.04 27.14
CA THR A 69 3.45 28.04 28.21
C THR A 69 2.69 26.80 27.72
N ARG A 70 1.96 26.91 26.61
CA ARG A 70 1.15 25.80 26.09
C ARG A 70 1.93 24.96 25.09
N LEU A 71 1.82 23.64 25.23
CA LEU A 71 2.53 22.65 24.41
C LEU A 71 2.18 22.76 22.91
N ASP A 72 0.90 22.99 22.59
CA ASP A 72 0.42 23.19 21.22
C ASP A 72 1.09 24.39 20.51
N VAL A 73 1.46 25.42 21.27
CA VAL A 73 2.19 26.57 20.73
C VAL A 73 3.66 26.24 20.50
N TYR A 74 4.29 25.43 21.37
CA TYR A 74 5.66 24.94 21.14
C TYR A 74 5.74 24.05 19.90
N GLU A 75 4.80 23.12 19.72
CA GLU A 75 4.71 22.25 18.54
C GLU A 75 4.59 23.06 17.25
N ARG A 76 3.68 24.03 17.23
CA ARG A 76 3.48 24.92 16.09
C ARG A 76 4.68 25.82 15.77
N ILE A 77 5.42 26.26 16.79
CA ILE A 77 6.68 26.98 16.58
C ILE A 77 7.75 26.06 15.99
N ALA A 78 7.87 24.83 16.49
CA ALA A 78 8.83 23.85 15.99
C ALA A 78 8.53 23.44 14.54
N ASP A 79 7.25 23.28 14.20
CA ASP A 79 6.77 23.01 12.84
C ASP A 79 7.04 24.21 11.92
N GLY A 80 6.65 25.42 12.32
CA GLY A 80 6.82 26.63 11.53
C GLY A 80 8.28 27.01 11.26
N LEU A 81 9.19 26.65 12.16
CA LEU A 81 10.63 26.84 12.00
C LEU A 81 11.35 25.63 11.37
N ASN A 82 10.60 24.58 11.01
CA ASN A 82 11.13 23.34 10.44
C ASN A 82 12.30 22.78 11.28
N MET A 83 12.11 22.73 12.61
CA MET A 83 13.13 22.27 13.56
C MET A 83 13.52 20.82 13.29
N PRO A 84 14.82 20.48 13.26
CA PRO A 84 15.30 19.10 13.21
C PRO A 84 14.95 18.35 14.50
N ASP A 85 14.96 17.01 14.43
CA ASP A 85 14.51 16.14 15.52
C ASP A 85 15.30 16.32 16.81
N ASP A 86 16.60 16.58 16.72
CA ASP A 86 17.44 16.82 17.88
C ASP A 86 17.11 18.16 18.58
N ALA A 87 16.78 19.21 17.81
CA ALA A 87 16.30 20.48 18.34
C ALA A 87 14.91 20.35 18.97
N ARG A 88 14.00 19.58 18.36
CA ARG A 88 12.69 19.24 18.94
C ARG A 88 12.85 18.49 20.26
N HIS A 89 13.76 17.53 20.30
CA HIS A 89 14.06 16.75 21.49
C HIS A 89 14.56 17.64 22.64
N LEU A 90 15.46 18.60 22.37
CA LEU A 90 15.91 19.57 23.37
C LEU A 90 14.78 20.43 23.93
N LEU A 91 13.80 20.78 23.09
CA LEU A 91 12.60 21.52 23.49
C LEU A 91 11.59 20.67 24.27
N GLY A 92 11.85 19.37 24.43
CA GLY A 92 10.97 18.40 25.08
C GLY A 92 9.76 18.02 24.23
N LEU A 93 9.89 18.09 22.90
CA LEU A 93 8.89 17.67 21.93
C LEU A 93 9.25 16.29 21.37
N ALA A 94 8.24 15.59 20.85
CA ALA A 94 8.46 14.43 20.01
C ALA A 94 9.23 14.83 18.72
N PRO A 95 9.93 13.88 18.07
CA PRO A 95 10.46 14.07 16.72
C PRO A 95 9.39 14.64 15.80
N ALA A 96 9.80 15.35 14.75
CA ALA A 96 8.86 15.79 13.74
C ALA A 96 8.07 14.55 13.28
N ARG A 97 6.76 14.55 13.54
CA ARG A 97 5.87 13.77 12.67
C ARG A 97 6.20 14.29 11.30
N ASP A 98 6.59 13.39 10.39
CA ASP A 98 7.05 13.73 9.07
C ASP A 98 5.92 14.48 8.34
N THR A 99 5.75 15.78 8.60
CA THR A 99 4.70 16.61 8.02
C THR A 99 5.06 16.94 6.56
N ARG A 100 6.24 16.49 6.11
CA ARG A 100 6.59 16.33 4.69
C ARG A 100 5.99 15.08 4.04
N SER A 101 5.32 14.21 4.80
CA SER A 101 4.52 13.08 4.29
C SER A 101 3.02 13.39 4.17
N GLY A 102 2.64 14.66 4.27
CA GLY A 102 1.25 15.11 4.01
C GLY A 102 0.99 15.57 2.57
N GLU A 103 2.02 15.95 1.81
CA GLU A 103 1.90 16.45 0.42
C GLU A 103 3.02 15.97 -0.51
N ARG A 104 3.59 14.80 -0.25
CA ARG A 104 4.03 13.94 -1.33
C ARG A 104 3.25 12.65 -1.18
N ALA A 105 2.22 12.48 -2.00
CA ALA A 105 1.91 11.14 -2.47
C ALA A 105 3.27 10.46 -2.74
N PHE A 106 3.50 9.26 -2.22
CA PHE A 106 4.64 8.46 -2.66
C PHE A 106 4.70 8.61 -4.17
N ASP A 107 5.80 9.13 -4.71
CA ASP A 107 5.96 9.11 -6.14
C ASP A 107 5.88 7.64 -6.52
N LEU A 108 4.82 7.25 -7.23
CA LEU A 108 4.61 5.86 -7.64
C LEU A 108 5.85 5.36 -8.39
N ALA A 109 6.61 6.25 -9.03
CA ALA A 109 7.87 5.90 -9.69
C ALA A 109 9.03 5.57 -8.72
N THR A 110 8.96 5.97 -7.45
CA THR A 110 10.00 5.68 -6.44
C THR A 110 9.86 4.27 -5.86
N PHE A 111 8.65 3.71 -5.81
CA PHE A 111 8.39 2.32 -5.38
C PHE A 111 7.21 1.69 -6.15
N PRO A 112 7.31 1.50 -7.49
CA PRO A 112 6.20 1.00 -8.28
C PRO A 112 6.08 -0.51 -8.06
N GLU A 113 5.42 -0.93 -6.99
CA GLU A 113 4.92 -2.31 -6.95
C GLU A 113 3.81 -2.46 -7.99
N VAL A 114 2.89 -1.49 -8.09
CA VAL A 114 1.91 -1.43 -9.18
C VAL A 114 2.58 -0.86 -10.43
N VAL A 115 2.95 -1.74 -11.35
CA VAL A 115 3.70 -1.36 -12.56
C VAL A 115 2.81 -1.12 -13.77
N GLN A 116 1.60 -1.69 -13.76
CA GLN A 116 0.63 -1.54 -14.83
C GLN A 116 -0.79 -1.75 -14.33
N VAL A 117 -1.73 -0.99 -14.88
CA VAL A 117 -3.17 -1.17 -14.64
C VAL A 117 -3.85 -1.43 -15.97
N TYR A 118 -4.59 -2.53 -16.03
CA TYR A 118 -5.41 -2.93 -17.15
C TYR A 118 -6.87 -2.63 -16.83
N ALA A 119 -7.64 -2.17 -17.82
CA ALA A 119 -9.06 -1.89 -17.62
C ALA A 119 -9.86 -3.15 -17.24
N THR A 120 -9.45 -4.33 -17.73
CA THR A 120 -10.09 -5.62 -17.47
C THR A 120 -9.06 -6.74 -17.47
N GLN A 121 -9.44 -7.95 -17.02
CA GLN A 121 -8.59 -9.14 -17.17
C GLN A 121 -8.32 -9.49 -18.64
N ALA A 122 -9.29 -9.27 -19.53
CA ALA A 122 -9.11 -9.51 -20.97
C ALA A 122 -7.96 -8.67 -21.53
N ALA A 123 -7.85 -7.40 -21.13
CA ALA A 123 -6.74 -6.53 -21.52
C ALA A 123 -5.38 -7.00 -20.93
N ALA A 124 -5.38 -7.68 -19.79
CA ALA A 124 -4.17 -8.24 -19.17
C ALA A 124 -3.79 -9.64 -19.71
N SER A 125 -4.63 -10.26 -20.55
CA SER A 125 -4.53 -11.69 -20.87
C SER A 125 -3.20 -12.10 -21.52
N GLN A 126 -2.71 -11.32 -22.49
CA GLN A 126 -1.45 -11.60 -23.18
C GLN A 126 -0.25 -11.58 -22.24
N ASP A 127 -0.18 -10.60 -21.33
CA ASP A 127 0.90 -10.46 -20.35
C ASP A 127 0.87 -11.60 -19.32
N ILE A 128 -0.32 -11.94 -18.82
CA ILE A 128 -0.53 -13.09 -17.94
C ILE A 128 -0.05 -14.38 -18.62
N GLN A 129 -0.44 -14.61 -19.88
CA GLN A 129 -0.06 -15.83 -20.62
C GLN A 129 1.44 -15.90 -20.91
N GLN A 130 2.06 -14.76 -21.24
CA GLN A 130 3.49 -14.68 -21.49
C GLN A 130 4.30 -15.04 -20.23
N LEU A 131 3.93 -14.50 -19.07
CA LEU A 131 4.57 -14.83 -17.80
C LEU A 131 4.29 -16.29 -17.38
N ALA A 132 3.06 -16.77 -17.58
CA ALA A 132 2.67 -18.14 -17.22
C ALA A 132 3.42 -19.21 -18.04
N ALA A 133 3.87 -18.89 -19.25
CA ALA A 133 4.60 -19.81 -20.11
C ALA A 133 5.95 -20.28 -19.51
N SER A 134 6.56 -19.50 -18.62
CA SER A 134 7.83 -19.82 -17.96
C SER A 134 7.76 -19.91 -16.43
N ALA A 135 6.61 -19.60 -15.83
CA ALA A 135 6.47 -19.55 -14.39
C ALA A 135 6.75 -20.91 -13.71
N ARG A 136 7.39 -20.89 -12.54
CA ARG A 136 7.60 -22.10 -11.72
C ARG A 136 6.47 -22.31 -10.73
N GLN A 137 5.90 -21.22 -10.23
CA GLN A 137 4.79 -21.20 -9.30
C GLN A 137 3.63 -20.40 -9.88
N LEU A 138 2.44 -21.00 -9.84
CA LEU A 138 1.19 -20.37 -10.22
C LEU A 138 0.19 -20.50 -9.06
N ASP A 139 -0.28 -19.37 -8.55
CA ASP A 139 -1.33 -19.35 -7.54
C ASP A 139 -2.58 -18.66 -8.10
N VAL A 140 -3.75 -19.26 -7.89
CA VAL A 140 -5.03 -18.71 -8.34
C VAL A 140 -5.98 -18.59 -7.15
N LEU A 141 -6.48 -17.39 -6.90
CA LEU A 141 -7.59 -17.13 -5.99
C LEU A 141 -8.79 -16.66 -6.80
N ALA A 142 -9.88 -17.43 -6.78
CA ALA A 142 -11.10 -17.09 -7.51
C ALA A 142 -12.34 -17.65 -6.81
N VAL A 143 -13.52 -17.13 -7.14
CA VAL A 143 -14.79 -17.74 -6.67
C VAL A 143 -14.95 -19.13 -7.30
N ARG A 144 -15.06 -19.20 -8.64
CA ARG A 144 -15.24 -20.44 -9.40
C ARG A 144 -14.02 -20.86 -10.24
N GLY A 145 -13.18 -19.95 -10.69
CA GLY A 145 -11.95 -20.28 -11.44
C GLY A 145 -12.11 -20.92 -12.84
N LEU A 146 -13.33 -21.21 -13.32
CA LEU A 146 -13.59 -21.86 -14.62
C LEU A 146 -12.84 -21.18 -15.78
N GLY A 147 -13.06 -19.89 -16.02
CA GLY A 147 -12.40 -19.16 -17.11
C GLY A 147 -10.89 -18.96 -16.95
N LEU A 148 -10.33 -19.24 -15.76
CA LEU A 148 -8.87 -19.16 -15.53
C LEU A 148 -8.17 -20.47 -15.82
N VAL A 149 -8.74 -21.60 -15.37
CA VAL A 149 -8.05 -22.91 -15.39
C VAL A 149 -8.95 -24.10 -15.74
N GLY A 150 -10.27 -23.99 -15.52
CA GLY A 150 -11.19 -25.14 -15.56
C GLY A 150 -11.72 -25.53 -16.95
N LEU A 151 -11.71 -24.63 -17.94
CA LEU A 151 -12.18 -24.88 -19.31
C LEU A 151 -11.00 -25.06 -20.27
N LYS A 152 -11.29 -25.62 -21.46
CA LYS A 152 -10.27 -25.88 -22.49
C LYS A 152 -9.63 -24.58 -23.01
N ASP A 153 -10.43 -23.54 -23.18
CA ASP A 153 -9.98 -22.23 -23.66
C ASP A 153 -9.73 -21.23 -22.52
N SER A 154 -9.55 -21.74 -21.29
CA SER A 154 -9.25 -20.90 -20.14
C SER A 154 -7.90 -20.21 -20.26
N LEU A 155 -7.82 -19.03 -19.66
CA LEU A 155 -6.67 -18.11 -19.77
C LEU A 155 -5.31 -18.80 -19.59
N LEU A 156 -5.20 -19.66 -18.57
CA LEU A 156 -3.94 -20.28 -18.15
C LEU A 156 -3.78 -21.71 -18.65
N ARG A 157 -4.77 -22.26 -19.38
CA ARG A 157 -4.83 -23.69 -19.71
C ARG A 157 -3.63 -24.15 -20.54
N SER A 158 -3.22 -23.36 -21.54
CA SER A 158 -2.07 -23.65 -22.40
C SER A 158 -0.74 -23.64 -21.65
N SER A 159 -0.66 -22.94 -20.52
CA SER A 159 0.55 -22.82 -19.71
C SER A 159 0.74 -23.98 -18.73
N LEU A 160 -0.27 -24.83 -18.50
CA LEU A 160 -0.18 -25.93 -17.54
C LEU A 160 0.60 -27.13 -18.08
N THR A 161 0.65 -27.31 -19.40
CA THR A 161 1.39 -28.40 -20.03
C THR A 161 2.80 -27.92 -20.37
N ARG A 162 3.81 -28.48 -19.69
CA ARG A 162 5.22 -28.18 -19.94
C ARG A 162 5.80 -29.14 -20.98
N ARG A 163 6.77 -28.66 -21.79
CA ARG A 163 7.50 -29.53 -22.74
C ARG A 163 8.42 -30.48 -21.97
N GLU A 164 8.70 -31.62 -22.57
CA GLU A 164 9.61 -32.63 -22.02
C GLU A 164 10.99 -31.98 -21.70
N GLY A 165 11.45 -32.14 -20.46
CA GLY A 165 12.69 -31.51 -19.95
C GLY A 165 12.52 -30.15 -19.27
N GLN A 166 11.33 -29.53 -19.28
CA GLN A 166 11.05 -28.34 -18.46
C GLN A 166 10.66 -28.72 -17.03
N GLN A 167 10.97 -27.84 -16.06
CA GLN A 167 10.58 -28.02 -14.66
C GLN A 167 9.06 -28.07 -14.49
N THR A 168 8.58 -28.91 -13.58
CA THR A 168 7.17 -29.04 -13.24
C THR A 168 6.64 -27.75 -12.63
N LEU A 169 5.49 -27.27 -13.14
CA LEU A 169 4.77 -26.14 -12.58
C LEU A 169 4.08 -26.55 -11.27
N GLN A 170 4.28 -25.78 -10.21
CA GLN A 170 3.50 -25.86 -8.97
C GLN A 170 2.27 -24.97 -9.08
N LEU A 171 1.09 -25.56 -9.02
CA LEU A 171 -0.19 -24.88 -9.13
C LEU A 171 -0.98 -25.03 -7.83
N ARG A 172 -1.31 -23.91 -7.18
CA ARG A 172 -2.28 -23.88 -6.08
C ARG A 172 -3.52 -23.07 -6.49
N VAL A 173 -4.69 -23.64 -6.27
CA VAL A 173 -5.96 -22.99 -6.60
C VAL A 173 -6.84 -22.92 -5.35
N LEU A 174 -7.26 -21.71 -4.99
CA LEU A 174 -8.25 -21.43 -3.96
C LEU A 174 -9.58 -21.07 -4.61
N LEU A 175 -10.61 -21.87 -4.31
CA LEU A 175 -11.99 -21.67 -4.75
C LEU A 175 -12.90 -21.37 -3.56
N LEU A 176 -13.95 -20.58 -3.76
CA LEU A 176 -14.91 -20.30 -2.70
C LEU A 176 -15.68 -21.58 -2.35
N ASP A 177 -15.84 -21.90 -1.07
CA ASP A 177 -16.56 -23.11 -0.68
C ASP A 177 -18.04 -23.05 -1.14
N PRO A 178 -18.52 -24.05 -1.91
CA PRO A 178 -19.89 -24.09 -2.44
C PRO A 178 -20.98 -24.21 -1.37
N GLY A 179 -20.64 -24.58 -0.14
CA GLY A 179 -21.54 -24.65 1.01
C GLY A 179 -21.41 -23.46 1.97
N SER A 180 -20.49 -22.54 1.75
CA SER A 180 -20.26 -21.42 2.68
C SER A 180 -21.37 -20.35 2.62
N PRO A 181 -21.66 -19.67 3.75
CA PRO A 181 -22.52 -18.49 3.74
C PRO A 181 -22.02 -17.39 2.80
N ALA A 182 -20.70 -17.24 2.64
CA ALA A 182 -20.10 -16.26 1.75
C ALA A 182 -20.49 -16.47 0.28
N LEU A 183 -20.68 -17.72 -0.16
CA LEU A 183 -21.14 -18.03 -1.51
C LEU A 183 -22.57 -17.55 -1.76
N ALA A 184 -23.47 -17.76 -0.80
CA ALA A 184 -24.84 -17.27 -0.93
C ALA A 184 -24.89 -15.75 -1.07
N VAL A 185 -24.08 -15.03 -0.28
CA VAL A 185 -24.03 -13.57 -0.42
C VAL A 185 -23.41 -13.17 -1.76
N ARG A 186 -22.33 -13.83 -2.18
CA ARG A 186 -21.70 -13.50 -3.46
C ARG A 186 -22.62 -13.75 -4.65
N ALA A 187 -23.41 -14.83 -4.62
CA ALA A 187 -24.40 -15.12 -5.64
C ALA A 187 -25.43 -13.98 -5.75
N ALA A 188 -25.95 -13.51 -4.61
CA ALA A 188 -26.88 -12.38 -4.57
C ALA A 188 -26.28 -11.08 -5.13
N GLU A 189 -25.00 -10.79 -4.87
CA GLU A 189 -24.31 -9.58 -5.36
C GLU A 189 -24.19 -9.50 -6.88
N ILE A 190 -24.19 -10.65 -7.56
CA ILE A 190 -24.04 -10.74 -9.01
C ILE A 190 -25.35 -11.15 -9.72
N GLY A 191 -26.45 -11.26 -8.98
CA GLY A 191 -27.75 -11.67 -9.52
C GLY A 191 -27.81 -13.14 -9.96
N GLU A 192 -26.96 -14.01 -9.42
CA GLU A 192 -26.95 -15.45 -9.68
C GLU A 192 -27.61 -16.21 -8.52
N SER A 193 -28.23 -17.37 -8.78
CA SER A 193 -28.71 -18.23 -7.69
C SER A 193 -27.52 -18.90 -6.97
N ALA A 194 -27.64 -19.09 -5.66
CA ALA A 194 -26.60 -19.78 -4.89
C ALA A 194 -26.35 -21.21 -5.41
N GLU A 195 -27.39 -21.91 -5.88
CA GLU A 195 -27.27 -23.25 -6.47
C GLU A 195 -26.47 -23.25 -7.77
N SER A 196 -26.72 -22.28 -8.66
CA SER A 196 -25.97 -22.13 -9.92
C SER A 196 -24.50 -21.84 -9.64
N LEU A 197 -24.21 -20.87 -8.76
CA LEU A 197 -22.83 -20.49 -8.45
C LEU A 197 -22.08 -21.66 -7.78
N ALA A 198 -22.70 -22.34 -6.82
CA ALA A 198 -22.14 -23.53 -6.18
C ALA A 198 -21.85 -24.65 -7.18
N SER A 199 -22.73 -24.85 -8.16
CA SER A 199 -22.53 -25.86 -9.21
C SER A 199 -21.36 -25.50 -10.12
N GLY A 200 -21.20 -24.21 -10.45
CA GLY A 200 -20.03 -23.71 -11.18
C GLY A 200 -18.70 -23.94 -10.45
N VAL A 201 -18.67 -23.74 -9.13
CA VAL A 201 -17.49 -24.06 -8.30
C VAL A 201 -17.18 -25.56 -8.34
N LYS A 202 -18.18 -26.41 -8.10
CA LYS A 202 -18.03 -27.88 -8.11
C LYS A 202 -17.54 -28.39 -9.46
N LEU A 203 -18.04 -27.82 -10.55
CA LEU A 203 -17.59 -28.14 -11.91
C LEU A 203 -16.11 -27.77 -12.10
N ALA A 204 -15.69 -26.60 -11.63
CA ALA A 204 -14.29 -26.18 -11.72
C ALA A 204 -13.36 -27.11 -10.94
N GLU A 205 -13.76 -27.50 -9.73
CA GLU A 205 -13.00 -28.45 -8.92
C GLU A 205 -12.87 -29.82 -9.61
N ALA A 206 -13.96 -30.33 -10.21
CA ALA A 206 -13.94 -31.56 -10.98
C ALA A 206 -12.96 -31.48 -12.17
N ARG A 207 -12.96 -30.37 -12.91
CA ARG A 207 -12.03 -30.13 -14.02
C ARG A 207 -10.58 -29.96 -13.60
N LEU A 208 -10.35 -29.37 -12.44
CA LEU A 208 -9.01 -29.29 -11.84
C LEU A 208 -8.51 -30.67 -11.43
N ARG A 209 -9.36 -31.53 -10.88
CA ARG A 209 -8.97 -32.91 -10.51
C ARG A 209 -8.44 -33.70 -11.72
N GLU A 210 -9.00 -33.50 -12.91
CA GLU A 210 -8.51 -34.09 -14.17
C GLU A 210 -7.08 -33.63 -14.53
N LEU A 211 -6.64 -32.45 -14.05
CA LEU A 211 -5.32 -31.87 -14.31
C LEU A 211 -4.21 -32.34 -13.38
N SER A 212 -4.54 -33.07 -12.31
CA SER A 212 -3.56 -33.57 -11.34
C SER A 212 -2.49 -34.49 -11.95
N SER A 213 -2.76 -35.04 -13.15
CA SER A 213 -1.81 -35.84 -13.93
C SER A 213 -0.82 -35.00 -14.76
N VAL A 214 -1.07 -33.71 -14.95
CA VAL A 214 -0.33 -32.84 -15.88
C VAL A 214 0.64 -31.90 -15.16
N CYS A 215 0.30 -31.48 -13.94
CA CYS A 215 1.10 -30.55 -13.14
C CYS A 215 0.97 -30.86 -11.64
N ASP A 216 1.88 -30.32 -10.83
CA ASP A 216 1.81 -30.43 -9.37
C ASP A 216 0.70 -29.51 -8.86
N LEU A 217 -0.52 -30.07 -8.74
CA LEU A 217 -1.75 -29.33 -8.46
C LEU A 217 -2.22 -29.56 -7.02
N GLN A 218 -2.58 -28.46 -6.35
CA GLN A 218 -3.25 -28.47 -5.06
C GLN A 218 -4.48 -27.56 -5.14
N VAL A 219 -5.65 -28.05 -4.71
CA VAL A 219 -6.89 -27.28 -4.74
C VAL A 219 -7.46 -27.17 -3.34
N TYR A 220 -7.83 -25.96 -2.94
CA TYR A 220 -8.32 -25.61 -1.62
C TYR A 220 -9.65 -24.87 -1.72
N ARG A 221 -10.52 -25.08 -0.71
CA ARG A 221 -11.72 -24.28 -0.50
C ARG A 221 -11.50 -23.26 0.60
N TYR A 222 -11.91 -22.02 0.38
CA TYR A 222 -11.94 -20.96 1.39
C TYR A 222 -13.37 -20.50 1.66
N GLU A 223 -13.65 -20.03 2.87
CA GLU A 223 -14.99 -19.59 3.28
C GLU A 223 -15.11 -18.08 3.47
N MET A 224 -13.97 -17.36 3.51
CA MET A 224 -13.99 -15.92 3.67
C MET A 224 -14.67 -15.21 2.49
N ARG A 225 -15.32 -14.09 2.78
CA ARG A 225 -15.99 -13.27 1.76
C ARG A 225 -15.01 -12.90 0.64
N PRO A 226 -15.29 -13.26 -0.62
CA PRO A 226 -14.39 -12.97 -1.73
C PRO A 226 -14.32 -11.45 -1.95
N THR A 227 -13.14 -10.88 -1.71
CA THR A 227 -12.85 -9.45 -1.96
C THR A 227 -11.84 -9.30 -3.07
N TRP A 228 -10.87 -10.22 -3.14
CA TRP A 228 -9.78 -10.21 -4.10
C TRP A 228 -9.82 -11.43 -5.01
N ARG A 229 -9.38 -11.20 -6.23
CA ARG A 229 -9.05 -12.21 -7.21
C ARG A 229 -7.59 -12.08 -7.55
N ILE A 230 -6.86 -13.19 -7.54
CA ILE A 230 -5.41 -13.20 -7.68
C ILE A 230 -5.00 -14.24 -8.73
N ILE A 231 -4.05 -13.86 -9.58
CA ILE A 231 -3.21 -14.78 -10.35
C ILE A 231 -1.76 -14.41 -10.02
N ARG A 232 -1.05 -15.25 -9.26
CA ARG A 232 0.39 -15.09 -8.99
C ARG A 232 1.21 -15.93 -9.95
N LEU A 233 2.25 -15.36 -10.52
CA LEU A 233 3.22 -15.99 -11.40
C LEU A 233 4.59 -15.63 -10.86
N ASP A 234 5.21 -16.54 -10.12
CA ASP A 234 6.48 -16.32 -9.40
C ASP A 234 6.45 -15.02 -8.58
N ASP A 235 7.18 -13.98 -9.00
CA ASP A 235 7.35 -12.67 -8.36
C ASP A 235 6.34 -11.60 -8.83
N THR A 236 5.37 -11.98 -9.66
CA THR A 236 4.36 -11.08 -10.23
C THR A 236 2.95 -11.52 -9.83
N LEU A 237 2.11 -10.56 -9.47
CA LEU A 237 0.70 -10.73 -9.15
C LEU A 237 -0.17 -9.94 -10.12
N PHE A 238 -1.26 -10.54 -10.56
CA PHE A 238 -2.38 -9.83 -11.18
C PHE A 238 -3.54 -9.87 -10.19
N VAL A 239 -3.88 -8.70 -9.66
CA VAL A 239 -4.91 -8.55 -8.62
C VAL A 239 -6.08 -7.74 -9.17
N SER A 240 -7.29 -8.19 -8.89
CA SER A 240 -8.54 -7.48 -9.16
C SER A 240 -9.49 -7.66 -7.98
N SER A 241 -10.48 -6.79 -7.84
CA SER A 241 -11.46 -6.87 -6.77
C SER A 241 -12.78 -7.49 -7.25
N PHE A 242 -13.48 -8.13 -6.33
CA PHE A 242 -14.91 -8.41 -6.46
C PHE A 242 -15.70 -7.30 -5.77
N ASP A 243 -16.78 -6.83 -6.38
CA ASP A 243 -17.70 -5.85 -5.77
C ASP A 243 -19.16 -6.14 -6.17
N VAL A 244 -20.11 -5.41 -5.59
CA VAL A 244 -21.53 -5.46 -5.92
C VAL A 244 -21.73 -5.02 -7.37
N GLY A 245 -22.30 -5.89 -8.20
CA GLY A 245 -22.64 -5.59 -9.60
C GLY A 245 -21.54 -5.84 -10.64
N TRP A 246 -20.33 -6.27 -10.26
CA TRP A 246 -19.27 -6.59 -11.22
C TRP A 246 -18.60 -7.92 -10.88
N GLU A 247 -18.33 -8.74 -11.90
CA GLU A 247 -17.47 -9.91 -11.73
C GLU A 247 -15.99 -9.49 -11.69
N GLY A 248 -15.16 -10.20 -10.94
CA GLY A 248 -13.72 -9.86 -10.83
C GLY A 248 -12.92 -9.98 -12.13
N HIS A 249 -13.52 -10.34 -13.27
CA HIS A 249 -12.87 -10.28 -14.59
C HIS A 249 -13.15 -8.98 -15.34
N GLU A 250 -14.19 -8.25 -14.93
CA GLU A 250 -14.61 -6.95 -15.46
C GLU A 250 -13.96 -5.80 -14.70
N SER A 251 -13.52 -6.05 -13.47
CA SER A 251 -12.74 -5.11 -12.66
C SER A 251 -11.37 -4.80 -13.28
N ALA A 252 -10.87 -3.60 -12.98
CA ALA A 252 -9.50 -3.23 -13.27
C ALA A 252 -8.52 -4.26 -12.67
N THR A 253 -7.54 -4.66 -13.48
CA THR A 253 -6.51 -5.63 -13.09
C THR A 253 -5.18 -4.91 -12.89
N TYR A 254 -4.65 -5.00 -11.68
CA TYR A 254 -3.40 -4.38 -11.26
C TYR A 254 -2.28 -5.41 -11.36
N LYS A 255 -1.26 -5.12 -12.16
CA LYS A 255 -0.01 -5.87 -12.19
C LYS A 255 0.89 -5.36 -11.07
N VAL A 256 1.14 -6.22 -10.09
CA VAL A 256 1.92 -5.93 -8.90
C VAL A 256 3.18 -6.80 -8.91
N MET A 257 4.37 -6.22 -8.82
CA MET A 257 5.64 -6.97 -8.79
C MET A 257 6.27 -6.94 -7.39
N GLU A 258 6.98 -8.00 -7.04
CA GLU A 258 7.79 -8.04 -5.84
C GLU A 258 8.90 -6.97 -5.90
N THR A 259 9.04 -6.21 -4.82
CA THR A 259 10.15 -5.27 -4.64
C THR A 259 10.76 -5.43 -3.24
N PRO A 260 12.04 -5.08 -3.01
CA PRO A 260 12.72 -5.35 -1.73
C PRO A 260 11.99 -4.80 -0.50
N ASN A 261 11.34 -3.65 -0.64
CA ASN A 261 10.65 -2.92 0.44
C ASN A 261 9.14 -2.76 0.20
N GLY A 262 8.59 -3.44 -0.82
CA GLY A 262 7.20 -3.34 -1.22
C GLY A 262 6.23 -4.08 -0.30
N PRO A 263 5.19 -3.43 0.24
CA PRO A 263 4.20 -4.08 1.08
C PRO A 263 3.10 -4.83 0.31
N LEU A 264 2.76 -4.44 -0.93
CA LEU A 264 1.60 -4.96 -1.66
C LEU A 264 1.77 -6.41 -2.05
N TYR A 265 2.86 -6.75 -2.75
CA TYR A 265 3.10 -8.12 -3.20
C TYR A 265 3.17 -9.07 -2.00
N ARG A 266 3.97 -8.70 -0.99
CA ARG A 266 4.14 -9.47 0.24
C ARG A 266 2.84 -9.60 1.04
N GLY A 267 2.02 -8.55 1.08
CA GLY A 267 0.72 -8.55 1.73
C GLY A 267 -0.24 -9.56 1.09
N PHE A 268 -0.37 -9.54 -0.24
CA PHE A 268 -1.19 -10.49 -0.97
C PHE A 268 -0.66 -11.92 -0.86
N GLN A 269 0.65 -12.11 -0.94
CA GLN A 269 1.27 -13.43 -0.76
C GLN A 269 1.01 -13.97 0.64
N ARG A 270 1.16 -13.15 1.69
CA ARG A 270 0.85 -13.51 3.08
C ARG A 270 -0.61 -13.89 3.25
N MET A 271 -1.53 -13.12 2.66
CA MET A 271 -2.96 -13.44 2.68
C MET A 271 -3.23 -14.78 1.99
N PHE A 272 -2.72 -14.99 0.78
CA PHE A 272 -2.90 -16.23 0.02
C PHE A 272 -2.36 -17.45 0.78
N THR A 273 -1.14 -17.36 1.31
CA THR A 273 -0.54 -18.43 2.11
C THR A 273 -1.39 -18.76 3.33
N SER A 274 -1.87 -17.76 4.07
CA SER A 274 -2.75 -17.98 5.21
C SER A 274 -4.06 -18.68 4.79
N MET A 275 -4.64 -18.32 3.65
CA MET A 275 -5.84 -18.98 3.13
C MET A 275 -5.59 -20.44 2.74
N VAL A 276 -4.41 -20.76 2.20
CA VAL A 276 -4.00 -22.15 1.92
C VAL A 276 -3.84 -22.95 3.21
N GLU A 277 -3.20 -22.37 4.23
CA GLU A 277 -2.98 -23.02 5.53
C GLU A 277 -4.29 -23.33 6.28
N THR A 278 -5.28 -22.45 6.18
CA THR A 278 -6.59 -22.64 6.83
C THR A 278 -7.64 -23.30 5.95
N GLY A 279 -7.38 -23.39 4.63
CA GLY A 279 -8.34 -23.87 3.64
C GLY A 279 -8.49 -25.39 3.64
N ASN A 280 -9.66 -25.88 3.22
CA ASN A 280 -9.90 -27.32 3.09
C ASN A 280 -9.35 -27.83 1.75
N ARG A 281 -8.37 -28.73 1.77
CA ARG A 281 -7.77 -29.31 0.56
C ARG A 281 -8.69 -30.37 -0.06
N THR A 282 -8.93 -30.26 -1.38
CA THR A 282 -9.86 -31.10 -2.16
C THR A 282 -9.21 -31.88 -3.31
N VAL A 283 -7.98 -31.51 -3.67
CA VAL A 283 -7.05 -32.19 -4.60
C VAL A 283 -5.63 -31.99 -4.08
#